data_AF-A0A1H2QF54-F1
#
_entry.id   AF-A0A1H2QF54-F1
#
_cell.length_a   1.000
_cell.length_b   1.000
_cell.length_c   1.000
_cell.angle_alpha   90.00
_cell.angle_beta   90.00
_cell.angle_gamma   90.00
#
_symmetry.space_group_name_H-M   'P 1'
#
loop_
_entity.id
_entity.type
_entity.pdbx_description
1 polymer ?
#
loop_
_entity_poly.entity_id
_entity_poly.type
_entity_poly.pdbx_seq_one_letter_code
_entity_poly.pdbx_strand_id
1 'polypeptide(L)'
;MKTITSRNISDSLSRLLLVIIILTAGCTPITPRWDAHFGEAVDIAKAQQTVNPEASLNTEPVIGVDGQAGDAMFDSYRNSFRNPQLSPRGVPSSLSSGGNGSNQVR
;
A
#
# COMPACT_ATOMS: atom_id res chain seq x y z
N MET A 1 -45.11 -57.42 19.30
CA MET A 1 -43.65 -57.25 19.09
C MET A 1 -43.45 -56.03 18.21
N LYS A 2 -42.75 -55.00 18.70
CA LYS A 2 -42.75 -53.62 18.16
C LYS A 2 -41.76 -53.46 16.99
N THR A 3 -42.27 -53.11 15.81
CA THR A 3 -41.54 -52.66 14.62
C THR A 3 -41.17 -51.17 14.74
N ILE A 4 -40.32 -50.81 15.72
CA ILE A 4 -40.04 -49.38 16.06
C ILE A 4 -38.61 -48.92 15.72
N THR A 5 -37.72 -49.79 15.23
CA THR A 5 -36.28 -49.47 15.19
C THR A 5 -35.70 -49.02 13.85
N SER A 6 -36.32 -49.26 12.68
CA SER A 6 -35.61 -49.00 11.41
C SER A 6 -35.62 -47.54 10.92
N ARG A 7 -36.72 -46.78 11.07
CA ARG A 7 -36.79 -45.37 10.62
C ARG A 7 -35.93 -44.43 11.47
N ASN A 8 -35.89 -44.66 12.79
CA ASN A 8 -35.13 -43.81 13.71
C ASN A 8 -33.61 -43.88 13.50
N ILE A 9 -33.08 -45.06 13.12
CA ILE A 9 -31.65 -45.20 12.79
C ILE A 9 -31.32 -44.51 11.46
N SER A 10 -32.16 -44.62 10.41
CA SER A 10 -31.89 -43.92 9.15
C SER A 10 -31.95 -42.40 9.31
N ASP A 11 -32.90 -41.91 10.12
CA ASP A 11 -33.04 -40.49 10.41
C ASP A 11 -31.86 -39.97 11.24
N SER A 12 -31.35 -40.76 12.19
CA SER A 12 -30.15 -40.43 12.97
C SER A 12 -28.89 -40.41 12.12
N LEU A 13 -28.74 -41.37 11.20
CA LEU A 13 -27.60 -41.42 10.27
C LEU A 13 -27.65 -40.26 9.27
N SER A 14 -28.84 -39.91 8.77
CA SER A 14 -29.07 -38.76 7.89
C SER A 14 -28.73 -37.43 8.59
N ARG A 15 -29.15 -37.27 9.86
CA ARG A 15 -28.79 -36.11 10.69
C ARG A 15 -27.29 -36.02 10.94
N LEU A 16 -26.64 -37.14 11.26
CA LEU A 16 -25.18 -37.20 11.47
C LEU A 16 -24.42 -36.80 10.20
N LEU A 17 -24.84 -37.31 9.04
CA LEU A 17 -24.27 -36.96 7.75
C LEU A 17 -24.39 -35.46 7.46
N LEU A 18 -25.57 -34.87 7.73
CA LEU A 18 -25.83 -33.45 7.53
C LEU A 18 -24.96 -32.57 8.45
N VAL A 19 -24.76 -32.97 9.71
CA VAL A 19 -23.85 -32.29 10.65
C VAL A 19 -22.40 -32.35 10.17
N ILE A 20 -21.94 -33.51 9.68
CA ILE A 20 -20.57 -33.68 9.18
C ILE A 20 -20.34 -32.79 7.95
N ILE A 21 -21.29 -32.71 7.02
CA ILE A 21 -21.19 -31.85 5.84
C ILE A 21 -21.05 -30.37 6.25
N ILE A 22 -21.84 -29.90 7.22
CA ILE A 22 -21.77 -28.52 7.72
C ILE A 22 -20.42 -28.24 8.39
N LEU A 23 -19.88 -29.18 9.18
CA LEU A 23 -18.56 -29.01 9.82
C LEU A 23 -17.41 -28.94 8.81
N THR A 24 -17.51 -29.65 7.68
CA THR A 24 -16.44 -29.70 6.67
C THR A 24 -16.48 -28.55 5.65
N ALA A 25 -17.57 -27.77 5.59
CA ALA A 25 -17.74 -26.68 4.63
C ALA A 25 -16.73 -25.51 4.76
N GLY A 26 -15.96 -25.47 5.85
CA GLY A 26 -14.91 -24.47 6.08
C GLY A 26 -13.47 -24.93 5.77
N CYS A 27 -13.27 -26.18 5.32
CA CYS A 27 -11.93 -26.76 5.14
C CYS A 27 -11.25 -26.37 3.80
N THR A 28 -11.91 -25.54 2.98
CA THR A 28 -11.35 -25.01 1.74
C THR A 28 -11.16 -23.50 1.86
N PRO A 29 -10.08 -22.92 1.33
CA PRO A 29 -9.89 -21.48 1.33
C PRO A 29 -11.09 -20.82 0.65
N ILE A 30 -11.89 -20.12 1.44
CA ILE A 30 -13.18 -19.57 1.02
C ILE A 30 -13.00 -18.34 0.11
N THR A 31 -11.76 -17.83 0.04
CA THR A 31 -11.36 -16.68 -0.76
C THR A 31 -10.02 -16.90 -1.50
N PRO A 32 -9.93 -17.86 -2.43
CA PRO A 32 -8.67 -18.20 -3.11
C PRO A 32 -8.02 -17.02 -3.84
N ARG A 33 -8.84 -16.09 -4.35
CA ARG A 33 -8.36 -14.89 -5.04
C ARG A 33 -7.82 -13.86 -4.06
N TRP A 34 -8.47 -13.64 -2.91
CA TRP A 34 -8.02 -12.61 -1.97
C TRP A 34 -6.73 -12.99 -1.27
N ASP A 35 -6.59 -14.25 -0.88
CA ASP A 35 -5.37 -14.74 -0.22
C ASP A 35 -4.16 -14.66 -1.17
N ALA A 36 -4.38 -14.80 -2.48
CA ALA A 36 -3.33 -14.70 -3.50
C ALA A 36 -2.84 -13.26 -3.74
N HIS A 37 -3.70 -12.26 -3.57
CA HIS A 37 -3.36 -10.84 -3.81
C HIS A 37 -3.14 -10.04 -2.52
N PHE A 38 -3.17 -10.71 -1.36
CA PHE A 38 -2.93 -10.05 -0.09
C PHE A 38 -1.51 -9.47 -0.05
N GLY A 39 -1.39 -8.15 0.11
CA GLY A 39 -0.10 -7.46 0.17
C GLY A 39 0.39 -6.89 -1.17
N GLU A 40 -0.22 -7.23 -2.30
CA GLU A 40 0.21 -6.77 -3.64
C GLU A 40 0.28 -5.24 -3.73
N ALA A 41 -0.70 -4.53 -3.18
CA ALA A 41 -0.71 -3.07 -3.17
C ALA A 41 0.49 -2.46 -2.41
N VAL A 42 0.90 -3.08 -1.30
CA VAL A 42 2.05 -2.63 -0.50
C VAL A 42 3.35 -2.94 -1.24
N ASP A 43 3.45 -4.11 -1.87
CA ASP A 43 4.62 -4.47 -2.67
C ASP A 43 4.80 -3.55 -3.87
N ILE A 44 3.70 -3.20 -4.56
CA ILE A 44 3.72 -2.20 -5.63
C ILE A 44 4.16 -0.83 -5.09
N ALA A 45 3.60 -0.37 -3.98
CA ALA A 45 3.98 0.90 -3.38
C ALA A 45 5.46 0.92 -2.98
N LYS A 46 5.96 -0.16 -2.38
CA LYS A 46 7.37 -0.31 -2.02
C LYS A 46 8.26 -0.33 -3.24
N ALA A 47 7.87 -1.02 -4.31
CA ALA A 47 8.63 -1.01 -5.57
C ALA A 47 8.70 0.39 -6.19
N GLN A 48 7.63 1.18 -6.10
CA GLN A 48 7.60 2.58 -6.56
C GLN A 48 8.44 3.53 -5.68
N GLN A 49 8.56 3.22 -4.39
CA GLN A 49 9.37 3.99 -3.42
C GLN A 49 10.84 3.57 -3.40
N THR A 50 11.17 2.38 -3.90
CA THR A 50 12.53 1.85 -3.92
C THR A 50 13.32 2.49 -5.05
N VAL A 51 14.24 3.39 -4.70
CA VAL A 51 15.09 4.10 -5.68
C VAL A 51 16.11 3.17 -6.33
N ASN A 52 16.67 2.22 -5.58
CA ASN A 52 17.63 1.25 -6.09
C ASN A 52 17.43 -0.11 -5.40
N PRO A 53 16.83 -1.11 -6.09
CA PRO A 53 16.62 -2.44 -5.51
C PRO A 53 17.91 -3.21 -5.26
N GLU A 54 18.97 -2.95 -6.04
CA GLU A 54 20.26 -3.65 -5.95
C GLU A 54 21.25 -2.96 -5.01
N ALA A 55 20.80 -1.97 -4.21
CA ALA A 55 21.66 -1.21 -3.31
C ALA A 55 22.44 -2.10 -2.32
N SER A 56 21.87 -3.24 -1.93
CA SER A 56 22.52 -4.21 -1.04
C SER A 56 23.75 -4.90 -1.63
N LEU A 57 23.89 -4.93 -2.96
CA LEU A 57 25.03 -5.56 -3.63
C LEU A 57 26.20 -4.59 -3.82
N ASN A 58 25.95 -3.28 -3.65
CA ASN A 58 26.99 -2.28 -3.75
C ASN A 58 27.85 -2.27 -2.48
N THR A 59 29.14 -2.59 -2.61
CA THR A 59 30.12 -2.54 -1.52
C THR A 59 30.89 -1.22 -1.46
N GLU A 60 30.62 -0.29 -2.37
CA GLU A 60 31.25 1.03 -2.36
C GLU A 60 30.90 1.77 -1.07
N PRO A 61 31.88 2.41 -0.39
CA PRO A 61 31.59 3.19 0.80
C PRO A 61 30.66 4.36 0.45
N VAL A 62 29.64 4.57 1.29
CA VAL A 62 28.73 5.70 1.15
C VAL A 62 29.52 6.99 1.36
N ILE A 63 29.75 7.74 0.28
CA ILE A 63 30.26 9.11 0.37
C ILE A 63 29.10 9.96 0.93
N GLY A 64 29.24 10.40 2.19
CA GLY A 64 28.22 11.21 2.85
C GLY A 64 28.00 12.58 2.20
N VAL A 65 27.07 13.35 2.75
CA VAL A 65 26.83 14.74 2.32
C VAL A 65 27.96 15.63 2.85
N ASP A 66 28.51 16.51 2.01
CA ASP A 66 29.48 17.50 2.48
C ASP A 66 28.83 18.52 3.42
N GLY A 67 29.61 19.10 4.34
CA GLY A 67 29.05 19.98 5.38
C GLY A 67 28.33 21.21 4.82
N GLN A 68 28.80 21.75 3.69
CA GLN A 68 28.20 22.93 3.06
C GLN A 68 26.88 22.59 2.37
N ALA A 69 26.80 21.44 1.69
CA ALA A 69 25.56 20.93 1.14
C ALA A 69 24.54 20.59 2.24
N GLY A 70 25.00 20.05 3.38
CA GLY A 70 24.15 19.80 4.55
C GLY A 70 23.52 21.09 5.09
N ASP A 71 24.31 22.15 5.24
CA ASP A 71 23.84 23.47 5.67
C ASP A 71 22.80 24.05 4.69
N ALA A 72 23.12 24.04 3.40
CA ALA A 72 22.23 24.50 2.34
C ALA A 72 20.91 23.70 2.28
N MET A 73 20.95 22.39 2.53
CA MET A 73 19.75 21.55 2.62
C MET A 73 18.87 21.96 3.80
N PHE A 74 19.46 22.20 4.97
CA PHE A 74 18.69 22.58 6.16
C PHE A 74 18.06 23.97 6.02
N ASP A 75 18.80 24.91 5.43
CA ASP A 75 18.26 26.24 5.13
C ASP A 75 17.15 26.21 4.08
N SER A 76 17.32 25.39 3.03
CA SER A 76 16.26 25.18 2.02
C SER A 76 15.00 24.57 2.65
N TYR A 77 15.16 23.59 3.54
CA TYR A 77 14.05 22.98 4.29
C TYR A 77 13.33 24.03 5.14
N ARG A 78 14.07 24.81 5.94
CA ARG A 78 13.47 25.86 6.77
C ARG A 78 12.77 26.94 5.94
N ASN A 79 13.35 27.32 4.81
CA ASN A 79 12.77 28.28 3.89
C ASN A 79 11.49 27.75 3.24
N SER A 80 11.34 26.44 3.03
CA SER A 80 10.11 25.88 2.46
C SER A 80 8.88 26.06 3.36
N PHE A 81 9.06 26.19 4.69
CA PHE A 81 7.95 26.49 5.61
C PHE A 81 7.66 27.98 5.72
N ARG A 82 8.68 28.84 5.54
CA ARG A 82 8.52 30.30 5.56
C ARG A 82 7.90 30.81 4.26
N ASN A 83 8.31 30.23 3.14
CA ASN A 83 7.84 30.54 1.81
C ASN A 83 7.47 29.23 1.10
N PRO A 84 6.28 28.66 1.39
CA PRO A 84 5.82 27.46 0.74
C PRO A 84 5.75 27.70 -0.77
N GLN A 85 6.71 27.12 -1.48
CA GLN A 85 6.70 27.08 -2.93
C GLN A 85 5.48 26.25 -3.32
N LEU A 86 4.56 26.81 -4.12
CA LEU A 86 3.53 26.02 -4.78
C LEU A 86 4.26 25.03 -5.69
N SER A 87 4.35 23.77 -5.25
CA SER A 87 5.01 22.73 -6.02
C SER A 87 4.41 22.68 -7.42
N PRO A 88 5.21 22.74 -8.51
CA PRO A 88 4.74 22.56 -9.87
C PRO A 88 4.36 21.09 -10.15
N ARG A 89 3.55 20.47 -9.30
CA ARG A 89 2.89 19.20 -9.57
C ARG A 89 1.39 19.44 -9.56
N GLY A 90 0.88 19.92 -10.69
CA GLY A 90 -0.55 19.85 -11.01
C GLY A 90 -1.17 21.05 -11.71
N VAL A 91 -0.49 22.19 -11.80
CA VAL A 91 -1.01 23.36 -12.54
C VAL A 91 -0.01 23.78 -13.62
N PRO A 92 -0.40 23.80 -14.92
CA PRO A 92 0.46 24.33 -15.95
C PRO A 92 0.74 25.81 -15.63
N SER A 93 2.02 26.19 -15.69
CA SER A 93 2.52 27.55 -15.46
C SER A 93 1.93 28.61 -16.41
N SER A 94 1.11 28.20 -17.38
CA SER A 94 0.32 29.07 -18.24
C SER A 94 -0.93 29.67 -17.58
N LEU A 95 -1.27 29.28 -16.34
CA LEU A 95 -2.38 29.88 -15.57
C LEU A 95 -1.92 30.82 -14.44
N SER A 96 -0.67 31.32 -14.49
CA SER A 96 -0.27 32.49 -13.70
C SER A 96 -0.74 33.76 -14.41
N SER A 97 -2.05 34.01 -14.35
CA SER A 97 -2.68 35.25 -14.79
C SER A 97 -2.21 36.43 -13.93
N GLY A 98 -1.39 37.30 -14.52
CA GLY A 98 -1.42 38.76 -14.35
C GLY A 98 -1.36 39.35 -12.93
N GLY A 99 -0.16 39.80 -12.54
CA GLY A 99 0.05 40.74 -11.44
C GLY A 99 1.13 41.76 -11.79
N ASN A 100 0.69 42.94 -12.23
CA ASN A 100 1.48 44.09 -12.66
C ASN A 100 2.32 44.71 -11.51
N GLY A 101 3.54 45.15 -11.82
CA GLY A 101 4.48 45.77 -10.86
C GLY A 101 5.67 46.43 -11.57
N SER A 102 5.37 47.40 -12.43
CA SER A 102 6.29 48.35 -13.07
C SER A 102 7.36 48.94 -12.14
N ASN A 103 8.63 48.91 -12.56
CA ASN A 103 9.55 50.07 -12.63
C ASN A 103 11.01 49.61 -12.69
N GLN A 104 11.62 49.61 -13.87
CA GLN A 104 13.08 49.75 -14.00
C GLN A 104 13.34 50.83 -15.06
N VAL A 105 13.27 52.08 -14.60
CA VAL A 105 13.78 53.24 -15.30
C VAL A 105 15.28 53.36 -15.01
N ARG A 106 16.05 53.27 -16.09
CA ARG A 106 17.42 53.79 -16.32
C ARG A 106 18.59 53.01 -15.74
#